data_AF-S7PXC0-F1
#
_entry.id   AF-S7PXC0-F1
#
_cell.length_a   1.000
_cell.length_b   1.000
_cell.length_c   1.000
_cell.angle_alpha   90.00
_cell.angle_beta   90.00
_cell.angle_gamma   90.00
#
_symmetry.space_group_name_H-M   'P 1'
#
loop_
_entity.id
_entity.type
_entity.pdbx_description
1 polymer ?
#
loop_
_entity_poly.entity_id
_entity_poly.type
_entity_poly.pdbx_seq_one_letter_code
_entity_poly.pdbx_strand_id
1 'polypeptide(L)' 'MSEGTVPAQPGGPGGTTRQWRKGLRWAVGSYCGTFNPVTKKTTTYKCLVEHVSGPDTAPPNDVYWEIYSIN' A
#
# COMPACT_ATOMS: atom_id res chain seq x y z
N MET A 1 -20.54 -21.04 1.63
CA MET A 1 -19.45 -20.32 2.33
C MET A 1 -18.53 -19.82 1.22
N SER A 2 -18.84 -18.68 0.63
CA SER A 2 -18.32 -18.33 -0.69
C SER A 2 -17.56 -17.01 -0.65
N GLU A 3 -16.26 -17.12 -0.93
CA GLU A 3 -15.40 -16.20 -1.68
C GLU A 3 -15.63 -14.69 -1.52
N GLY A 4 -14.83 -14.07 -0.65
CA GLY A 4 -14.61 -12.62 -0.66
C GLY A 4 -13.42 -12.25 -1.54
N THR A 5 -13.44 -12.59 -2.84
CA THR A 5 -12.53 -11.99 -3.81
C THR A 5 -12.89 -10.51 -3.91
N VAL A 6 -12.14 -9.67 -3.21
CA VAL A 6 -12.24 -8.22 -3.35
C VAL A 6 -11.75 -7.89 -4.76
N PRO A 7 -12.58 -7.37 -5.67
CA PRO A 7 -12.11 -7.05 -7.01
C PRO A 7 -11.00 -6.01 -6.88
N ALA A 8 -9.84 -6.30 -7.49
CA ALA A 8 -8.83 -5.30 -7.75
C ALA A 8 -9.48 -4.24 -8.65
N GLN A 9 -9.94 -3.13 -8.07
CA GLN A 9 -10.57 -2.06 -8.83
C GLN A 9 -9.56 -1.46 -9.81
N PRO A 10 -9.87 -1.40 -11.11
CA PRO A 10 -9.05 -0.70 -12.09
C PRO A 10 -9.44 0.78 -12.13
N GLY A 11 -8.44 1.66 -12.01
CA GLY A 11 -8.48 3.02 -12.56
C GLY A 11 -9.20 4.11 -11.76
N GLY A 12 -8.43 5.08 -11.26
CA GLY A 12 -8.90 6.41 -10.84
C GLY A 12 -8.13 6.96 -9.62
N PRO A 13 -7.84 8.28 -9.54
CA PRO A 13 -7.06 8.90 -8.44
C PRO A 13 -7.86 8.99 -7.11
N GLY A 14 -8.75 8.03 -6.86
CA GLY A 14 -9.59 7.87 -5.68
C GLY A 14 -9.50 6.46 -5.09
N GLY A 15 -8.33 5.82 -5.21
CA GLY A 15 -8.06 4.57 -4.50
C GLY A 15 -7.82 4.87 -3.03
N THR A 16 -8.73 4.43 -2.15
CA THR A 16 -8.57 4.55 -0.70
C THR A 16 -7.20 4.04 -0.29
N THR A 17 -6.28 4.96 0.06
CA THR A 17 -4.94 4.62 0.54
C THR A 17 -5.08 3.72 1.76
N ARG A 18 -4.84 2.41 1.60
CA ARG A 18 -4.93 1.48 2.73
C ARG A 18 -3.75 1.74 3.66
N GLN A 19 -3.99 1.73 4.96
CA GLN A 19 -2.89 1.80 5.92
C GLN A 19 -2.11 0.49 5.90
N TRP A 20 -0.78 0.57 5.97
CA TRP A 20 0.05 -0.63 6.05
C TRP A 20 -0.31 -1.48 7.27
N ARG A 21 -0.57 -2.78 7.04
CA ARG A 21 -0.76 -3.80 8.10
C ARG A 21 -0.25 -5.16 7.63
N LYS A 22 0.31 -5.95 8.56
CA LYS A 22 0.74 -7.34 8.30
C LYS A 22 -0.44 -8.21 7.83
N GLY A 23 -0.17 -9.16 6.94
CA GLY A 23 -1.16 -10.09 6.40
C GLY A 23 -2.04 -9.53 5.28
N LEU A 24 -1.86 -8.26 4.87
CA LEU A 24 -2.57 -7.70 3.73
C LEU A 24 -1.88 -8.06 2.41
N ARG A 25 -2.65 -8.56 1.43
CA ARG A 25 -2.18 -8.73 0.06
C ARG A 25 -2.25 -7.39 -0.68
N TRP A 26 -1.14 -7.02 -1.31
CA TRP A 26 -1.02 -5.81 -2.13
C TRP A 26 -0.77 -6.19 -3.56
N ALA A 27 -1.60 -5.69 -4.48
CA ALA A 27 -1.34 -5.81 -5.91
C ALA A 27 -0.36 -4.71 -6.37
N VAL A 28 0.35 -4.96 -7.47
CA VAL A 28 1.19 -3.95 -8.13
C VAL A 28 0.37 -2.70 -8.42
N GLY A 29 0.91 -1.52 -8.11
CA GLY A 29 0.23 -0.24 -8.28
C GLY A 29 -0.75 0.15 -7.18
N SER A 30 -0.96 -0.69 -6.16
CA SER A 30 -1.78 -0.33 -4.99
C SER A 30 -1.12 0.79 -4.18
N TYR A 31 -1.92 1.64 -3.54
CA TYR A 31 -1.43 2.74 -2.70
C TYR A 31 -1.53 2.42 -1.20
N CYS A 32 -0.42 2.57 -0.49
CA CYS A 32 -0.28 2.34 0.92
C CYS A 32 0.09 3.62 1.67
N GLY A 33 -0.56 3.89 2.79
CA GLY A 33 -0.30 5.08 3.62
C GLY A 33 0.40 4.70 4.90
N THR A 34 1.49 5.40 5.23
CA THR A 34 2.10 5.34 6.56
C THR A 34 2.03 6.72 7.21
N PHE A 35 1.69 6.75 8.50
CA PHE A 35 1.69 7.98 9.29
C PHE A 35 2.90 7.97 10.21
N ASN A 36 3.73 8.99 10.12
CA ASN A 36 4.84 9.18 11.05
C ASN A 36 4.37 10.05 12.22
N PRO A 37 4.26 9.50 13.45
CA PRO A 37 3.76 10.23 14.60
C PRO A 37 4.71 11.33 15.10
N VAL A 38 6.00 11.27 14.74
CA VAL A 38 7.03 12.26 15.10
C VAL A 38 6.89 13.49 14.21
N THR A 39 6.82 13.30 12.90
CA THR A 39 6.73 14.42 11.94
C THR A 39 5.29 14.87 11.68
N LYS A 40 4.29 14.11 12.16
CA LYS A 40 2.86 14.29 11.87
C LYS A 40 2.53 14.28 10.37
N LYS A 41 3.38 13.63 9.56
CA LYS A 41 3.20 13.53 8.11
C LYS A 41 2.73 12.14 7.73
N THR A 42 1.79 12.11 6.78
CA THR A 42 1.42 10.90 6.07
C THR A 42 2.27 10.81 4.81
N THR A 43 2.91 9.66 4.60
CA THR A 43 3.61 9.34 3.35
C THR A 43 2.81 8.26 2.64
N THR A 44 2.48 8.51 1.38
CA THR A 44 1.86 7.51 0.52
C THR A 44 2.96 6.80 -0.25
N TYR A 45 2.82 5.50 -0.39
CA TYR A 45 3.69 4.63 -1.16
C TYR A 45 2.87 3.90 -2.22
N LYS A 46 3.48 3.65 -3.36
CA LYS A 46 2.95 2.80 -4.42
C LYS A 46 3.64 1.45 -4.37
N CYS A 47 2.86 0.38 -4.38
CA CYS A 47 3.35 -0.99 -4.40
C CYS A 47 3.99 -1.29 -5.76
N LEU A 48 5.23 -1.76 -5.76
CA LEU A 48 5.99 -2.11 -6.96
C LEU A 48 5.80 -3.57 -7.38
N VAL A 49 5.64 -4.46 -6.40
CA VAL A 49 5.57 -5.92 -6.60
C VAL A 49 4.42 -6.50 -5.79
N GLU A 50 3.66 -7.43 -6.39
CA GLU A 50 2.60 -8.12 -5.66
C GLU A 50 3.19 -8.95 -4.51
N HIS A 51 2.67 -8.74 -3.30
CA HIS A 51 3.15 -9.45 -2.11
C HIS A 51 2.11 -9.47 -0.98
N VAL A 52 2.37 -10.30 0.02
CA VAL A 52 1.66 -10.28 1.30
C VAL A 52 2.51 -9.52 2.32
N SER A 53 1.90 -8.59 3.05
CA SER A 53 2.59 -7.73 4.01
C SER A 53 3.22 -8.53 5.14
N GLY A 54 4.55 -8.54 5.20
CA GLY A 54 5.35 -9.12 6.27
C GLY A 54 6.26 -8.09 6.93
N PRO A 55 6.98 -8.46 8.01
CA PRO A 55 7.97 -7.59 8.65
C PRO A 55 9.00 -7.03 7.67
N ASP A 56 9.41 -7.84 6.68
CA ASP A 56 10.46 -7.51 5.72
C ASP A 56 9.95 -6.73 4.50
N THR A 57 8.62 -6.63 4.34
CA THR A 57 7.99 -5.94 3.21
C THR A 57 7.30 -4.65 3.65
N ALA A 58 7.68 -4.09 4.81
CA ALA A 58 7.13 -2.83 5.28
C ALA A 58 7.78 -1.64 4.54
N PRO A 59 7.04 -0.56 4.23
CA PRO A 59 7.65 0.70 3.84
C PRO A 59 8.58 1.19 4.96
N PRO A 60 9.76 1.76 4.65
CA PRO A 60 10.18 2.26 3.34
C PRO A 60 11.08 1.28 2.53
N ASN A 61 10.74 -0.01 2.45
CA ASN A 61 11.47 -0.96 1.61
C ASN A 61 11.28 -0.65 0.10
N ASP A 62 12.35 -0.22 -0.56
CA ASP A 62 12.42 0.20 -1.97
C ASP A 62 12.26 -0.95 -2.97
N VAL A 63 12.40 -2.21 -2.54
CA VAL A 63 12.09 -3.39 -3.37
C VAL A 63 10.58 -3.53 -3.58
N TYR A 64 9.77 -3.11 -2.60
CA TYR A 64 8.31 -3.30 -2.62
C TYR A 64 7.52 -1.99 -2.75
N TRP A 65 8.13 -0.85 -2.40
CA TRP A 65 7.43 0.42 -2.24
C TRP A 65 8.21 1.60 -2.83
N GLU A 66 7.50 2.45 -3.55
CA GLU A 66 8.00 3.73 -4.04
C GLU A 66 7.21 4.87 -3.39
N ILE A 67 7.85 5.98 -3.02
CA ILE A 67 7.13 7.14 -2.47
C ILE A 67 6.23 7.73 -3.56
N TYR A 68 4.93 7.80 -3.27
CA TYR A 68 3.95 8.45 -4.11
C TYR A 68 3.69 9.87 -3.61
N SER A 69 4.29 10.83 -4.30
CA SER A 69 4.09 12.27 -4.10
C SER A 69 3.32 12.82 -5.29
N ILE A 70 2.15 13.43 -5.04
CA ILE A 70 1.47 14.22 -6.07
C ILE A 70 2.16 15.59 -6.06
N ASN A 71 2.92 15.90 -7.11
CA ASN A 71 3.44 17.24 -7.37
C ASN A 71 2.33 18.15 -7.88
#